data_AF-A0A2A2GRB8-F1
#
_entry.id   AF-A0A2A2GRB8-F1
#
_cell.length_a   1.000
_cell.length_b   1.000
_cell.length_c   1.000
_cell.angle_alpha   90.00
_cell.angle_beta   90.00
_cell.angle_gamma   90.00
#
_symmetry.space_group_name_H-M   'P 1'
#
loop_
_entity.id
_entity.type
_entity.pdbx_description
1 polymer ?
#
loop_
_entity_poly.entity_id
_entity_poly.type
_entity_poly.pdbx_seq_one_letter_code
_entity_poly.pdbx_strand_id
1 'polypeptide(L)' 'MVNNTSLVSVAILNTNIDYTKLYSLHDALTTQFQYFEILLLNPNFIQNPTSHNHISSHSHLGNNITLST' A
#
# COMPACT_ATOMS: atom_id res chain seq x y z
N MET A 1 -9.85 -21.38 -23.56
CA MET A 1 -8.95 -20.39 -22.91
C MET A 1 -7.55 -20.65 -23.44
N VAL A 2 -6.88 -19.64 -23.96
CA VAL A 2 -5.49 -19.80 -24.47
C VAL A 2 -4.60 -19.92 -23.24
N ASN A 3 -4.03 -21.10 -22.99
CA ASN A 3 -3.07 -21.31 -21.90
C ASN A 3 -1.76 -20.61 -22.27
N ASN A 4 -1.69 -19.31 -21.99
CA ASN A 4 -0.51 -18.50 -22.24
C ASN A 4 0.48 -18.75 -21.09
N THR A 5 1.41 -19.69 -21.30
CA THR A 5 2.44 -20.08 -20.33
C THR A 5 3.61 -19.10 -20.27
N SER A 6 3.55 -18.03 -21.07
CA SER A 6 4.57 -16.99 -21.11
C SER A 6 4.62 -16.24 -19.79
N LEU A 7 5.81 -16.18 -19.18
CA LEU A 7 6.07 -15.30 -18.04
C LEU A 7 6.25 -13.86 -18.54
N VAL A 8 5.49 -12.94 -17.97
CA VAL A 8 5.68 -11.50 -18.18
C VAL A 8 6.42 -10.89 -17.00
N SER A 9 7.53 -10.22 -17.26
CA SER A 9 8.26 -9.47 -16.24
C SER A 9 8.15 -7.98 -16.52
N VAL A 10 7.71 -7.22 -15.52
CA VAL A 10 7.55 -5.76 -15.60
C VAL A 10 8.52 -5.10 -14.62
N ALA A 11 9.50 -4.37 -15.13
CA ALA A 11 10.40 -3.57 -14.31
C ALA A 11 9.92 -2.12 -14.24
N ILE A 12 9.69 -1.62 -13.02
CA ILE A 12 9.29 -0.24 -12.77
C ILE A 12 10.44 0.47 -12.07
N LEU A 13 11.07 1.40 -12.78
CA LEU A 13 12.02 2.35 -12.21
C LEU A 13 11.23 3.56 -11.73
N ASN A 14 11.01 3.69 -10.43
CA ASN A 14 10.29 4.84 -9.90
C ASN A 14 10.67 5.10 -8.45
N THR A 15 11.04 6.35 -8.15
CA THR A 15 11.31 6.75 -6.77
C THR A 15 10.01 6.91 -6.00
N ASN A 16 8.89 7.36 -6.56
CA ASN A 16 7.66 7.56 -5.77
C ASN A 16 6.53 6.66 -6.27
N ILE A 17 6.21 5.62 -5.50
CA ILE A 17 5.18 4.65 -5.85
C ILE A 17 3.93 4.87 -5.00
N ASP A 18 2.83 5.19 -5.68
CA ASP A 18 1.49 5.21 -5.12
C ASP A 18 0.94 3.78 -5.04
N TYR A 19 0.58 3.35 -3.84
CA TYR A 19 0.10 1.99 -3.58
C TYR A 19 -1.19 1.65 -4.35
N THR A 20 -2.12 2.61 -4.49
CA THR A 20 -3.37 2.41 -5.21
C THR A 20 -3.11 2.17 -6.68
N LYS A 21 -2.19 2.92 -7.29
CA LYS A 21 -1.83 2.74 -8.70
C LYS A 21 -1.12 1.42 -8.95
N LEU A 22 -0.21 1.03 -8.04
CA LEU A 22 0.48 -0.26 -8.13
C LEU A 22 -0.51 -1.42 -8.05
N TYR A 23 -1.49 -1.33 -7.15
CA TYR A 23 -2.53 -2.34 -7.01
C TYR A 23 -3.41 -2.45 -8.27
N SER A 24 -3.83 -1.32 -8.85
CA SER A 24 -4.58 -1.32 -10.12
C SER A 24 -3.79 -1.95 -11.27
N LEU A 25 -2.47 -1.73 -11.32
CA LEU A 25 -1.60 -2.38 -12.32
C LEU A 25 -1.57 -3.90 -12.11
N HIS A 26 -1.41 -4.36 -10.87
CA HIS A 26 -1.41 -5.78 -10.55
C HIS A 26 -2.73 -6.46 -10.96
N ASP A 27 -3.87 -5.85 -10.65
CA ASP A 27 -5.19 -6.38 -11.04
C ASP A 27 -5.32 -6.48 -12.57
N ALA A 28 -4.87 -5.45 -13.30
CA ALA A 28 -4.88 -5.47 -14.75
C ALA A 28 -4.02 -6.62 -15.32
N LEU A 29 -2.82 -6.84 -14.79
CA LEU A 29 -1.95 -7.93 -15.22
C LEU A 29 -2.54 -9.30 -14.91
N THR A 30 -3.18 -9.46 -13.76
CA THR A 30 -3.83 -10.71 -13.34
C THR A 30 -4.95 -11.12 -14.31
N THR A 31 -5.66 -10.17 -14.91
CA THR A 31 -6.71 -10.48 -15.91
C THR A 31 -6.17 -10.98 -17.25
N GLN A 32 -4.90 -10.68 -17.57
CA GLN A 32 -4.32 -10.92 -18.89
C GLN A 32 -3.27 -12.05 -18.88
N PHE A 33 -2.56 -12.21 -17.77
CA PHE A 33 -1.42 -13.11 -17.66
C PHE A 33 -1.60 -14.05 -16.48
N GLN A 34 -1.43 -15.35 -16.74
CA GLN A 34 -1.46 -16.37 -15.71
C GLN A 34 -0.21 -16.30 -14.81
N TYR A 35 0.93 -15.93 -15.40
CA TYR A 35 2.21 -15.79 -14.72
C TYR A 35 2.82 -14.45 -15.04
N PHE A 36 2.99 -13.61 -14.02
CA PHE A 36 3.70 -12.35 -14.15
C PHE A 36 4.45 -12.01 -12.86
N GLU A 37 5.45 -11.15 -13.01
CA GLU A 37 6.18 -10.55 -11.89
C GLU A 37 6.32 -9.04 -12.11
N ILE A 38 6.38 -8.30 -11.01
CA ILE A 38 6.63 -6.86 -11.00
C ILE A 38 7.89 -6.62 -10.17
N LEU A 39 8.93 -6.11 -10.81
CA LEU A 39 10.18 -5.71 -10.16
C LEU A 39 10.16 -4.19 -9.93
N LEU A 40 10.19 -3.79 -8.65
CA LEU A 40 10.27 -2.39 -8.27
C LEU A 40 11.72 -2.03 -7.95
N LEU A 41 12.28 -1.05 -8.66
CA LEU A 41 13.66 -0.63 -8.52
C LEU A 41 13.73 0.74 -7.84
N ASN A 42 14.35 0.76 -6.65
CA ASN A 42 14.46 1.91 -5.74
C ASN A 42 13.11 2.57 -5.36
N PRO A 43 12.11 1.81 -4.90
CA PRO A 43 10.81 2.40 -4.57
C PRO A 43 10.84 3.18 -3.26
N ASN A 44 10.29 4.39 -3.26
CA ASN A 44 9.81 5.09 -2.08
C ASN A 44 8.26 5.16 -2.15
N PHE A 45 7.61 4.42 -1.26
CA PHE A 45 6.16 4.30 -1.27
C PHE A 45 5.52 5.53 -0.64
N ILE A 46 4.59 6.15 -1.36
CA ILE A 46 3.79 7.25 -0.87
C ILE A 46 2.39 6.73 -0.50
N GLN A 47 2.01 6.89 0.76
CA GLN A 47 0.61 6.73 1.17
C GLN A 47 -0.11 8.03 0.88
N ASN A 48 -1.17 7.98 0.06
CA ASN A 48 -2.05 9.13 -0.10
C ASN A 48 -2.83 9.29 1.22
N PRO A 49 -2.74 10.45 1.92
CA PRO A 49 -3.33 10.62 3.25
C PRO A 49 -4.86 10.73 3.25
N THR A 50 -5.55 10.33 2.18
CA THR A 50 -7.03 10.37 2.09
C THR A 50 -7.74 9.37 3.01
N SER A 51 -7.01 8.58 3.81
CA SER A 51 -7.53 7.86 4.98
C SER A 51 -7.05 8.48 6.30
N HIS A 52 -7.06 9.81 6.43
CA HIS A 52 -7.16 10.44 7.74
C HIS A 52 -8.57 10.20 8.29
N ASN A 53 -8.78 9.01 8.84
CA ASN A 53 -9.79 8.86 9.88
C ASN A 53 -9.32 9.76 11.03
N HIS A 54 -10.03 10.87 11.19
CA HIS A 54 -9.99 11.73 12.35
C HIS A 54 -10.37 10.90 13.59
N ILE A 55 -9.38 10.24 14.19
CA ILE A 55 -9.46 9.79 15.58
C ILE A 55 -8.24 10.37 16.28
N SER A 56 -8.31 11.68 16.54
CA SER A 56 -7.62 12.28 17.67
C SER A 56 -8.29 11.74 18.95
N SER A 57 -7.93 10.52 19.37
CA SER A 57 -8.20 10.09 20.73
C SER A 57 -7.22 10.84 21.65
N HIS A 58 -7.75 11.84 22.34
CA HIS A 58 -7.13 12.40 23.53
C HIS A 58 -6.76 11.27 24.48
N SER A 59 -5.48 10.90 24.55
CA SER A 59 -4.90 10.25 25.72
C SER A 59 -4.27 11.32 26.62
N HIS A 60 -5.12 12.21 27.15
CA HIS A 60 -4.74 12.94 28.35
C HIS A 60 -4.81 11.96 29.54
N LEU A 61 -3.62 11.53 29.95
CA LEU A 61 -3.20 11.60 31.35
C LEU A 61 -4.22 11.10 32.38
N GLY A 62 -4.44 9.79 32.40
CA GLY A 62 -4.94 9.11 33.60
C GLY A 62 -3.81 8.97 34.62
N ASN A 63 -3.59 10.00 35.45
CA ASN A 63 -2.99 9.87 36.77
C ASN A 63 -3.13 11.21 37.52
N ASN A 64 -4.08 11.25 38.46
CA ASN A 64 -3.99 11.97 39.74
C ASN A 64 -5.23 11.63 40.57
N ILE A 65 -5.10 10.62 41.43
CA ILE A 65 -6.01 10.41 42.55
C ILE A 65 -5.49 11.35 43.65
N THR A 66 -6.13 12.51 43.82
CA THR A 66 -5.89 13.37 44.98
C THR A 66 -6.73 12.85 46.13
N LEU A 67 -6.06 12.29 47.15
CA LEU A 67 -6.65 11.94 48.44
C LEU A 67 -6.68 13.22 49.29
N SER A 68 -7.85 13.83 49.48
CA SER A 68 -8.03 14.90 50.47
C SER A 68 -8.25 14.27 51.85
N THR A 69 -7.46 14.74 52.82
CA THR A 69 -7.54 14.50 54.26
C THR A 69 -8.91 14.78 54.86
#